data_AF-A0A965QG79-F1
#
_entry.id   AF-A0A965QG79-F1
#
_cell.length_a   1.000
_cell.length_b   1.000
_cell.length_c   1.000
_cell.angle_alpha   90.00
_cell.angle_beta   90.00
_cell.angle_gamma   90.00
#
_symmetry.space_group_name_H-M   'P 1'
#
loop_
_entity.id
_entity.type
_entity.pdbx_description
1 polymer ?
#
loop_
_entity_poly.entity_id
_entity_poly.type
_entity_poly.pdbx_seq_one_letter_code
_entity_poly.pdbx_strand_id
1 'polypeptide(L)' 'EHGIGLVQKQYMDIAFPEITLNLMRQIKGVFDPNRILNPGKIF' A
#
# COMPACT_ATOMS: atom_id res chain seq x y z
N GLU A 1 -17.06 5.61 6.34
CA GLU A 1 -15.94 5.51 5.37
C GLU A 1 -14.78 4.80 6.04
N HIS A 2 -14.52 3.53 5.73
CA HIS A 2 -13.43 2.78 6.34
C HIS A 2 -12.35 2.58 5.27
N GLY A 3 -11.14 3.10 5.53
CA GLY A 3 -10.00 2.98 4.62
C GLY A 3 -9.51 1.53 4.45
N ILE A 4 -8.46 1.36 3.65
CA ILE A 4 -7.85 0.07 3.36
C ILE A 4 -7.13 -0.45 4.63
N GLY A 5 -7.87 -1.21 5.43
CA GLY A 5 -7.33 -1.93 6.59
C GLY A 5 -6.63 -3.24 6.20
N LEU A 6 -6.11 -3.96 7.19
CA LEU A 6 -5.43 -5.26 7.00
C LEU A 6 -6.30 -6.28 6.26
N VAL A 7 -7.61 -6.28 6.54
CA VAL A 7 -8.58 -7.19 5.93
C VAL A 7 -8.71 -6.97 4.42
N GLN A 8 -8.61 -5.71 3.98
CA GLN A 8 -8.81 -5.33 2.58
C GLN A 8 -7.52 -5.42 1.74
N LYS A 9 -6.36 -5.57 2.38
CA LYS A 9 -5.04 -5.64 1.73
C LYS A 9 -4.98 -6.73 0.65
N GLN A 10 -5.59 -7.89 0.92
CA GLN A 10 -5.59 -9.03 0.01
C GLN A 10 -6.44 -8.85 -1.25
N TYR A 11 -7.28 -7.81 -1.30
CA TYR A 11 -8.14 -7.51 -2.45
C TYR A 11 -7.66 -6.28 -3.23
N MET A 12 -6.49 -5.73 -2.88
CA MET A 12 -5.97 -4.52 -3.51
C MET A 12 -5.58 -4.74 -4.97
N ASP A 13 -5.17 -5.94 -5.34
CA ASP A 13 -4.90 -6.38 -6.71
C ASP A 13 -6.16 -6.52 -7.56
N ILE A 14 -7.31 -6.78 -6.93
CA ILE A 14 -8.63 -6.75 -7.59
C ILE A 14 -9.07 -5.30 -7.83
N ALA A 15 -8.87 -4.43 -6.83
CA ALA A 15 -9.35 -3.05 -6.88
C ALA A 15 -8.44 -2.11 -7.69
N PHE A 16 -7.14 -2.39 -7.74
CA PHE A 16 -6.15 -1.53 -8.39
C PHE A 16 -5.28 -2.31 -9.36
N PRO A 17 -5.06 -1.79 -10.58
CA PRO A 17 -4.08 -2.35 -11.49
C PRO A 17 -2.69 -2.41 -10.87
N GLU A 18 -1.90 -3.42 -11.25
CA GLU A 18 -0.56 -3.64 -10.71
C GLU A 18 0.36 -2.42 -10.89
N ILE A 19 0.24 -1.70 -12.01
CA ILE A 19 1.00 -0.46 -12.25
C ILE A 19 0.75 0.60 -11.18
N THR A 20 -0.50 0.75 -10.73
CA THR A 20 -0.88 1.70 -9.69
C THR A 20 -0.32 1.26 -8.33
N LEU A 21 -0.38 -0.04 -8.02
CA LEU A 21 0.23 -0.59 -6.80
C LEU A 21 1.75 -0.37 -6.78
N ASN A 22 2.42 -0.56 -7.92
CA ASN A 22 3.85 -0.30 -8.06
C ASN A 22 4.19 1.18 -7.90
N LEU A 23 3.38 2.08 -8.47
CA LEU A 23 3.56 3.52 -8.27
C LEU A 23 3.44 3.90 -6.79
N MET A 24 2.41 3.40 -6.09
CA MET A 24 2.24 3.67 -4.67
C MET A 24 3.40 3.14 -3.82
N ARG A 25 3.96 1.96 -4.14
CA ARG A 25 5.17 1.42 -3.49
C ARG A 25 6.38 2.33 -3.68
N GLN A 26 6.59 2.84 -4.89
CA GLN A 26 7.72 3.72 -5.19
C GLN A 26 7.59 5.05 -4.43
N ILE A 27 6.40 5.65 -4.43
CA ILE A 27 6.12 6.85 -3.65
C ILE A 27 6.39 6.58 -2.16
N LYS A 28 5.90 5.47 -1.59
CA LYS A 28 6.16 5.10 -0.20
C LYS A 28 7.66 4.97 0.09
N GLY A 29 8.44 4.40 -0.83
CA GLY A 29 9.88 4.27 -0.68
C GLY A 29 10.63 5.60 -0.65
N VAL A 30 10.14 6.63 -1.34
CA VAL A 30 10.71 7.99 -1.30
C VAL A 30 10.45 8.66 0.05
N PHE A 31 9.24 8.52 0.60
CA PHE A 31 8.84 9.21 1.83
C PHE A 31 9.09 8.43 3.13
N ASP A 32 9.21 7.11 3.04
CA ASP A 32 9.47 6.23 4.17
C ASP A 32 10.45 5.11 3.78
N PRO A 33 11.72 5.48 3.51
CA PRO A 33 12.75 4.53 3.10
C PRO A 33 13.03 3.46 4.17
N ASN A 34 12.79 3.77 5.44
CA ASN A 34 13.01 2.86 6.57
C ASN A 34 11.75 2.05 6.94
N ARG A 35 10.63 2.23 6.22
CA ARG A 35 9.35 1.55 6.45
C ARG A 35 8.81 1.62 7.89
N ILE A 36 9.02 2.76 8.56
CA ILE A 36 8.56 2.96 9.94
C ILE A 36 7.10 3.40 10.03
N LEU A 37 6.55 3.97 8.96
CA LEU A 37 5.17 4.43 8.91
C LEU A 37 4.26 3.26 8.57
N ASN A 38 3.51 2.81 9.58
CA ASN A 38 2.43 1.84 9.50
C ASN A 38 2.87 0.45 8.96
N PRO A 39 3.82 -0.22 9.63
CA PRO A 39 4.42 -1.45 9.15
C PRO A 39 3.37 -2.57 8.99
N GLY A 40 3.47 -3.30 7.88
CA GLY A 40 2.64 -4.47 7.60
C GLY A 40 1.23 -4.18 7.07
N LYS A 41 0.73 -2.94 7.15
CA LYS A 41 -0.61 -2.58 6.64
C LYS A 41 -0.67 -2.45 5.12
N ILE A 42 0.13 -1.56 4.54
CA ILE A 42 0.25 -1.37 3.08
C ILE A 42 1.71 -1.04 2.78
N PHE A 43 2.32 -1.85 1.89
CA PHE A 43 3.74 -1.84 1.51
C PHE A 43 4.72 -1.76 2.69
#